data_AF-A0A454VYH8-F1
#
_entry.id   AF-A0A454VYH8-F1
#
_cell.length_a   1.000
_cell.length_b   1.000
_cell.length_c   1.000
_cell.angle_alpha   90.00
_cell.angle_beta   90.00
_cell.angle_gamma   90.00
#
_symmetry.space_group_name_H-M   'P 1'
#
loop_
_entity.id
_entity.type
_entity.pdbx_description
1 polymer ?
#
loop_
_entity_poly.entity_id
_entity_poly.type
_entity_poly.pdbx_seq_one_letter_code
_entity_poly.pdbx_strand_id
1 'polypeptide(L)'
;MTSTPETPAAAPFSRIKIRTGALVFCGDDVALIRRDRADSTHYTPPGGNVEHGEDLAAALARELAEELDLDVDQANGGDLMWIVDQRVTRPGPTTPP
;
A
#
# COMPACT_ATOMS: atom_id res chain seq x y z
N MET A 1 -45.75 -4.37 -14.30
CA MET A 1 -44.63 -5.20 -13.82
C MET A 1 -43.34 -4.63 -14.39
N THR A 2 -42.80 -3.56 -13.79
CA THR A 2 -41.50 -3.01 -14.18
C THR A 2 -40.43 -3.73 -13.37
N SER A 3 -39.71 -4.64 -14.03
CA SER A 3 -38.56 -5.34 -13.47
C SER A 3 -37.39 -4.36 -13.34
N THR A 4 -36.93 -4.15 -12.10
CA THR A 4 -35.68 -3.46 -11.79
C THR A 4 -34.51 -4.20 -12.46
N PRO A 5 -33.60 -3.52 -13.17
CA PRO A 5 -32.44 -4.18 -13.74
C PRO A 5 -31.51 -4.65 -12.62
N GLU A 6 -31.24 -5.95 -12.59
CA GLU A 6 -30.28 -6.57 -11.68
C GLU A 6 -28.87 -6.09 -12.07
N THR A 7 -28.18 -5.41 -11.15
CA THR A 7 -26.80 -4.97 -11.40
C THR A 7 -25.91 -6.21 -11.43
N PRO A 8 -25.12 -6.45 -12.51
CA PRO A 8 -24.25 -7.61 -12.57
C PRO A 8 -23.27 -7.60 -11.40
N ALA A 9 -23.16 -8.73 -10.71
CA ALA A 9 -22.16 -8.90 -9.66
C ALA A 9 -20.76 -8.64 -10.23
N ALA A 10 -20.00 -7.72 -9.61
CA ALA A 10 -18.68 -7.35 -10.08
C ALA A 10 -17.75 -8.58 -10.10
N ALA A 11 -17.03 -8.79 -11.21
CA ALA A 11 -16.07 -9.88 -11.31
C ALA A 11 -15.00 -9.74 -10.20
N PRO A 12 -14.67 -10.83 -9.48
CA PRO A 12 -13.70 -10.78 -8.40
C PRO A 12 -12.30 -10.43 -8.95
N PHE A 13 -11.54 -9.65 -8.20
CA PHE A 13 -10.18 -9.20 -8.57
C PHE A 13 -10.09 -8.35 -9.85
N SER A 14 -11.16 -7.64 -10.21
CA SER A 14 -11.22 -6.75 -11.39
C SER A 14 -10.41 -5.46 -11.28
N ARG A 15 -9.74 -5.22 -10.15
CA ARG A 15 -9.02 -3.97 -9.87
C ARG A 15 -7.63 -4.24 -9.29
N ILE A 16 -6.61 -3.76 -10.00
CA ILE A 16 -5.22 -3.79 -9.54
C ILE A 16 -4.96 -2.56 -8.66
N LYS A 17 -4.38 -2.77 -7.48
CA LYS A 17 -3.73 -1.69 -6.71
C LYS A 17 -2.24 -1.90 -6.79
N ILE A 18 -1.52 -0.85 -7.16
CA ILE A 18 -0.06 -0.82 -7.09
C ILE A 18 0.31 -0.07 -5.82
N ARG A 19 1.24 -0.63 -5.06
CA ARG A 19 1.81 0.00 -3.87
C ARG A 19 3.32 -0.08 -3.94
N THR A 20 3.95 0.91 -3.34
CA THR A 20 5.40 0.96 -3.16
C THR A 20 5.70 1.09 -1.66
N GLY A 21 6.88 0.68 -1.26
CA GLY A 21 7.37 0.84 0.10
C GLY A 21 8.85 0.55 0.18
N ALA A 22 9.50 1.10 1.21
CA ALA A 22 10.95 0.98 1.40
C ALA A 22 11.28 0.36 2.75
N LEU A 23 12.38 -0.40 2.79
CA LEU A 23 13.10 -0.63 4.03
C LEU A 23 14.21 0.42 4.13
N VAL A 24 14.04 1.36 5.05
CA VAL A 24 15.02 2.43 5.29
C VAL A 24 15.88 2.04 6.47
N PHE A 25 17.19 1.93 6.24
CA PHE A 25 18.16 1.52 7.26
C PHE A 25 18.97 2.70 7.77
N CYS A 26 19.22 2.73 9.08
CA CYS A 26 20.16 3.63 9.74
C CYS A 26 21.08 2.80 10.64
N GLY A 27 22.24 2.40 10.12
CA GLY A 27 23.07 1.39 10.77
C GLY A 27 22.35 0.05 10.82
N ASP A 28 22.14 -0.48 12.02
CA ASP A 28 21.46 -1.76 12.26
C ASP A 28 19.93 -1.61 12.47
N ASP A 29 19.43 -0.38 12.49
CA ASP A 29 18.02 -0.08 12.70
C ASP A 29 17.26 0.05 11.37
N VAL A 30 15.97 -0.32 11.39
CA VAL A 30 15.04 -0.15 10.26
C VAL A 30 13.82 0.68 10.67
N ALA A 31 13.45 1.65 9.83
CA ALA A 31 12.27 2.48 10.06
C ALA A 31 10.98 1.71 9.73
N LEU A 32 10.01 1.74 10.65
CA LEU A 32 8.69 1.14 10.47
C LEU A 32 7.59 2.09 10.97
N ILE A 33 6.47 2.12 10.26
CA ILE A 33 5.27 2.85 10.66
C ILE A 33 4.42 1.99 11.58
N ARG A 34 4.23 2.45 12.82
CA ARG A 34 3.29 1.83 13.76
C ARG A 34 1.85 2.20 13.39
N ARG A 35 1.01 1.19 13.20
CA ARG A 35 -0.42 1.33 12.91
C ARG A 35 -1.24 0.63 13.97
N ASP A 36 -1.85 1.43 14.83
CA ASP A 36 -2.73 0.96 15.90
C ASP A 36 -4.17 0.79 15.35
N ARG A 37 -4.74 -0.41 15.56
CA ARG A 37 -6.14 -0.76 15.27
C ARG A 37 -6.81 -1.20 16.57
N ALA A 38 -8.14 -1.23 16.57
CA ALA A 38 -8.96 -1.56 17.75
C ALA A 38 -8.43 -2.76 18.56
N ASP A 39 -8.03 -3.84 17.88
CA ASP A 39 -7.60 -5.09 18.54
C ASP A 39 -6.13 -5.47 18.27
N SER A 40 -5.34 -4.60 17.63
CA SER A 40 -3.99 -4.99 17.19
C SER A 40 -3.10 -3.80 16.84
N THR A 41 -1.81 -3.90 17.14
CA THR A 41 -0.76 -3.03 16.62
C THR A 41 0.00 -3.74 15.52
N HIS A 42 0.14 -3.09 14.37
CA HIS A 42 0.92 -3.59 13.25
C HIS A 42 2.08 -2.63 12.96
N TYR A 43 3.19 -3.17 12.51
CA TYR A 43 4.29 -2.39 11.96
C TYR A 43 4.40 -2.68 10.47
N THR A 44 4.49 -1.62 9.67
CA THR A 44 4.65 -1.74 8.22
C THR A 44 5.83 -0.91 7.76
N PRO A 45 6.52 -1.32 6.67
CA PRO A 45 7.43 -0.42 5.99
C PRO A 45 6.71 0.88 5.60
N PRO A 46 7.41 2.04 5.60
CA PRO A 46 6.87 3.27 5.03
C PRO A 46 6.52 3.08 3.55
N GLY A 47 5.45 3.72 3.10
CA GLY A 47 4.97 3.66 1.73
C GLY A 47 3.45 3.51 1.57
N GLY A 48 2.98 3.81 0.36
CA GLY A 48 1.55 3.94 0.09
C GLY A 48 1.11 3.42 -1.27
N ASN A 49 0.05 4.02 -1.79
CA ASN A 49 -0.47 3.66 -3.11
C ASN A 49 0.25 4.50 -4.16
N VAL A 50 0.42 3.89 -5.33
CA VAL A 50 0.86 4.63 -6.51
C VAL A 50 -0.38 5.26 -7.15
N GLU A 51 -0.33 6.57 -7.39
CA GLU A 51 -1.41 7.30 -8.02
C GLU A 51 -1.48 7.02 -9.54
N HIS A 52 -2.61 7.33 -10.17
CA HIS A 52 -2.79 7.02 -11.58
C HIS A 52 -1.81 7.80 -12.46
N GLY A 53 -0.97 7.08 -13.21
CA GLY A 53 0.06 7.67 -14.08
C GLY A 53 1.32 8.12 -13.33
N GLU A 54 1.41 7.87 -12.03
CA GLU A 54 2.60 8.19 -11.23
C GLU A 54 3.70 7.13 -11.43
N ASP A 55 4.95 7.57 -11.52
CA ASP A 55 6.11 6.68 -11.54
C ASP A 55 6.33 6.02 -10.17
N LEU A 56 6.79 4.77 -10.14
CA LEU A 56 6.95 4.00 -8.91
C LEU A 56 7.96 4.62 -7.93
N ALA A 57 9.07 5.17 -8.45
CA ALA A 57 10.09 5.80 -7.63
C ALA A 57 9.62 7.18 -7.14
N ALA A 58 8.90 7.93 -7.98
CA ALA A 58 8.29 9.18 -7.57
C ALA A 58 7.24 8.98 -6.46
N ALA A 59 6.38 7.97 -6.59
CA ALA A 59 5.42 7.60 -5.55
C ALA A 59 6.12 7.24 -4.23
N LEU A 60 7.23 6.50 -4.31
CA LEU A 60 7.99 6.11 -3.11
C LEU A 60 8.63 7.33 -2.44
N ALA A 61 9.24 8.23 -3.21
CA ALA A 61 9.84 9.45 -2.70
C ALA A 61 8.80 10.35 -2.02
N ARG A 62 7.62 10.49 -2.64
CA ARG A 62 6.48 11.23 -2.06
C ARG A 62 6.05 10.63 -0.71
N GLU A 63 5.84 9.32 -0.64
CA GLU A 63 5.40 8.66 0.58
C GLU A 63 6.45 8.72 1.70
N LEU A 64 7.74 8.62 1.36
CA LEU A 64 8.82 8.78 2.34
C LEU A 64 8.90 10.21 2.89
N ALA A 65 8.69 11.21 2.05
CA ALA A 65 8.60 12.61 2.48
C ALA A 65 7.35 12.82 3.38
N GLU A 66 6.20 12.27 3.01
CA GLU A 66 4.95 12.41 3.78
C GLU A 66 4.97 11.69 5.14
N GLU A 67 5.46 10.45 5.19
CA GLU A 67 5.38 9.62 6.41
C GLU A 67 6.60 9.81 7.34
N LEU A 68 7.77 10.18 6.80
CA LEU A 68 9.03 10.23 7.56
C LEU A 68 9.77 11.57 7.45
N ASP A 69 9.28 12.53 6.67
CA ASP A 69 10.00 13.78 6.34
C ASP A 69 11.40 13.50 5.74
N LEU A 70 11.51 12.40 4.98
CA LEU A 70 12.77 11.93 4.40
C LEU A 70 12.84 12.26 2.91
N ASP A 71 13.90 12.97 2.52
CA ASP A 71 14.27 13.15 1.12
C ASP A 71 15.15 11.96 0.66
N VAL A 72 14.77 11.33 -0.45
CA VAL A 72 15.50 10.19 -1.01
C VAL A 72 16.91 10.55 -1.47
N ASP A 73 17.17 11.82 -1.80
CA ASP A 73 18.50 12.30 -2.16
C ASP A 73 19.49 12.28 -0.98
N GLN A 74 18.97 12.16 0.26
CA GLN A 74 19.77 11.99 1.47
C GLN A 74 20.13 10.52 1.75
N ALA A 75 19.50 9.58 1.04
CA ALA A 75 19.73 8.16 1.21
C ALA A 75 20.78 7.65 0.20
N ASN A 76 21.54 6.64 0.61
CA ASN A 76 22.48 5.99 -0.28
C ASN A 76 21.78 4.89 -1.10
N GLY A 77 21.59 5.15 -2.39
CA GLY A 77 21.11 4.14 -3.35
C GLY A 77 19.67 3.69 -3.10
N GLY A 78 19.36 2.49 -3.58
CA GLY A 78 18.03 1.89 -3.50
C GLY A 78 17.88 0.81 -4.55
N ASP A 79 18.02 -0.45 -4.16
CA ASP A 79 17.84 -1.59 -5.07
C ASP A 79 16.41 -2.12 -4.96
N LEU A 80 15.82 -2.48 -6.10
CA LEU A 80 14.55 -3.19 -6.12
C LEU A 80 14.76 -4.57 -5.47
N MET A 81 14.24 -4.72 -4.26
CA MET A 81 14.41 -5.96 -3.50
C MET A 81 13.38 -7.01 -3.90
N TRP A 82 12.09 -6.65 -3.94
CA TRP A 82 11.01 -7.58 -4.28
C TRP A 82 9.89 -6.93 -5.10
N ILE A 83 9.30 -7.73 -5.99
CA ILE A 83 7.98 -7.50 -6.58
C ILE A 83 7.07 -8.60 -6.05
N VAL A 84 5.95 -8.21 -5.45
CA VAL A 84 4.98 -9.17 -4.89
C VAL A 84 3.64 -8.96 -5.59
N ASP A 85 3.17 -9.99 -6.29
CA ASP A 85 1.80 -10.06 -6.79
C ASP A 85 0.94 -10.83 -5.78
N GLN A 86 -0.06 -10.16 -5.22
CA GLN A 86 -0.96 -10.75 -4.22
C GLN A 86 -2.42 -10.54 -4.58
N ARG A 87 -3.17 -11.64 -4.57
CA ARG A 87 -4.63 -11.61 -4.61
C ARG A 87 -5.16 -11.48 -3.20
N VAL A 88 -5.48 -10.25 -2.80
CA VAL A 88 -6.05 -9.94 -1.48
C VAL A 88 -7.56 -9.76 -1.57
N THR A 89 -8.30 -10.53 -0.77
CA THR A 89 -9.68 -10.21 -0.42
C THR A 89 -9.64 -9.35 0.85
N ARG A 90 -10.09 -8.10 0.77
CA ARG A 90 -10.42 -7.36 1.98
C ARG A 90 -11.82 -7.84 2.39
N PRO A 91 -12.04 -8.36 3.61
CA PRO A 91 -13.40 -8.51 4.11
C PRO A 91 -14.10 -7.16 3.92
N GLY A 92 -15.19 -7.15 3.16
CA GLY A 92 -16.02 -5.94 3.05
C GLY A 92 -16.58 -5.56 4.42
N PRO A 93 -17.35 -4.47 4.52
CA PRO A 93 -18.07 -4.13 5.75
C PRO A 93 -19.10 -5.20 6.17
N THR A 94 -19.33 -6.22 5.34
CA THR A 94 -20.24 -7.33 5.63
C THR A 94 -19.69 -8.20 6.76
N THR A 95 -20.41 -8.21 7.88
CA THR A 95 -20.16 -9.11 9.01
C THR A 95 -20.22 -10.58 8.56
N PRO A 96 -19.40 -11.49 9.13
CA PRO A 96 -19.53 -12.93 8.88
C PRO A 96 -20.95 -13.43 9.23
N PRO A 97 -21.42 -14.52 8.57
CA PRO A 97 -22.73 -15.12 8.84
C PRO A 97 -22.87 -15.64 10.27
#